data_AF-A0A011R3Z9-F1
#
_entry.id   AF-A0A011R3Z9-F1
#
_cell.length_a   1.000
_cell.length_b   1.000
_cell.length_c   1.000
_cell.angle_alpha   90.00
_cell.angle_beta   90.00
_cell.angle_gamma   90.00
#
_symmetry.space_group_name_H-M   'P 1'
#
loop_
_entity.id
_entity.type
_entity.pdbx_description
1 polymer ?
#
loop_
_entity_poly.entity_id
_entity_poly.type
_entity_poly.pdbx_seq_one_letter_code
_entity_poly.pdbx_strand_id
1 'polypeptide(L)'
;MLLALQIAIDTLLKSALPSLFTGPAAAAVTFSADAWDFDRLSADPIAGEPGPEDAVDELVFDPTAAAGPYALTRPPCPGQKRVYLRSTGGALVALRNSEVVWDVADAASFSVVPAVGRVLSGFDHLHVMYGVVAAATRLKSSHKLALQIAAGDAESTERAFTLALAVLVINREALLRAASFSRTASGYQADGMVKTLRFTSGSSPDPVQRTLALEAEVEVRLERLIGEEEGRSIEARLSPGREVGRKTTVSDTPPRQS
;
A
#
# COMPACT_ATOMS: atom_id res chain seq x y z
N MET A 1 11.07 -7.29 2.45
CA MET A 1 11.92 -6.08 2.59
C MET A 1 13.36 -6.42 2.96
N LEU A 2 13.60 -7.15 4.05
CA LEU A 2 14.94 -7.55 4.50
C LEU A 2 15.82 -8.18 3.42
N LEU A 3 15.25 -9.12 2.67
CA LEU A 3 15.95 -9.80 1.59
C LEU A 3 16.38 -8.82 0.47
N ALA A 4 15.56 -7.80 0.15
CA ALA A 4 15.90 -6.83 -0.89
C ALA A 4 17.08 -5.93 -0.48
N LEU A 5 17.09 -5.43 0.75
CA LEU A 5 18.21 -4.63 1.26
C LEU A 5 19.49 -5.46 1.39
N GLN A 6 19.40 -6.71 1.88
CA GLN A 6 20.55 -7.62 1.96
C GLN A 6 21.13 -7.95 0.58
N ILE A 7 20.27 -8.28 -0.39
CA ILE A 7 20.69 -8.53 -1.78
C ILE A 7 21.32 -7.27 -2.38
N ALA A 8 20.73 -6.10 -2.16
CA ALA A 8 21.26 -4.84 -2.67
C ALA A 8 22.65 -4.53 -2.08
N ILE A 9 22.85 -4.74 -0.78
CA ILE A 9 24.14 -4.57 -0.11
C ILE A 9 25.18 -5.56 -0.66
N ASP A 10 24.85 -6.85 -0.74
CA ASP A 10 25.76 -7.87 -1.25
C ASP A 10 26.16 -7.59 -2.71
N THR A 11 25.18 -7.26 -3.55
CA THR A 11 25.40 -6.90 -4.96
C THR A 11 26.27 -5.65 -5.09
N LEU A 12 26.01 -4.62 -4.27
CA LEU A 12 26.79 -3.38 -4.26
C LEU A 12 28.25 -3.65 -3.86
N LEU A 13 28.49 -4.42 -2.80
CA LEU A 13 29.86 -4.70 -2.34
C LEU A 13 30.65 -5.51 -3.37
N LYS A 14 30.02 -6.53 -3.98
CA LYS A 14 30.64 -7.33 -5.05
C LYS A 14 30.95 -6.53 -6.30
N SER A 15 30.09 -5.58 -6.67
CA SER A 15 30.29 -4.74 -7.85
C SER A 15 31.29 -3.60 -7.63
N ALA A 16 31.26 -2.95 -6.46
CA ALA A 16 32.13 -1.82 -6.16
C ALA A 16 33.53 -2.24 -5.72
N LEU A 17 33.66 -3.38 -5.03
CA LEU A 17 34.90 -3.88 -4.45
C LEU A 17 35.14 -5.36 -4.82
N PRO A 18 35.17 -5.71 -6.13
CA PRO A 18 35.24 -7.10 -6.56
C PRO A 18 36.49 -7.82 -6.05
N SER A 19 37.63 -7.14 -5.94
CA SER A 19 38.87 -7.71 -5.42
C SER A 19 38.81 -8.13 -3.95
N LEU A 20 37.83 -7.63 -3.20
CA LEU A 20 37.65 -7.95 -1.78
C LEU A 20 36.48 -8.91 -1.53
N PHE A 21 35.42 -8.86 -2.34
CA PHE A 21 34.18 -9.61 -2.11
C PHE A 21 33.89 -10.68 -3.17
N THR A 22 34.81 -10.93 -4.10
CA THR A 22 34.69 -12.02 -5.10
C THR A 22 35.93 -12.90 -5.15
N GLY A 23 35.74 -14.19 -5.44
CA GLY A 23 36.82 -15.18 -5.53
C GLY A 23 37.03 -16.03 -4.26
N PRO A 24 38.00 -16.95 -4.28
CA PRO A 24 38.19 -17.98 -3.26
C PRO A 24 38.71 -17.46 -1.90
N ALA A 25 39.25 -16.23 -1.87
CA ALA A 25 39.70 -15.55 -0.64
C ALA A 25 38.85 -14.29 -0.34
N ALA A 26 37.63 -14.23 -0.87
CA ALA A 26 36.73 -13.11 -0.63
C ALA A 26 36.38 -12.98 0.85
N ALA A 27 36.26 -11.74 1.33
CA ALA A 27 35.64 -11.46 2.60
C ALA A 27 34.18 -11.93 2.57
N ALA A 28 33.78 -12.66 3.60
CA ALA A 28 32.41 -13.11 3.80
C ALA A 28 31.56 -11.95 4.35
N VAL A 29 30.37 -11.80 3.78
CA VAL A 29 29.35 -10.83 4.22
C VAL A 29 28.18 -11.63 4.74
N THR A 30 27.94 -11.57 6.05
CA THR A 30 26.84 -12.28 6.71
C THR A 30 25.92 -11.29 7.41
N PHE A 31 24.62 -11.61 7.47
CA PHE A 31 23.63 -10.81 8.17
C PHE A 31 23.10 -11.61 9.36
N SER A 32 23.02 -10.98 10.52
CA SER A 32 22.58 -11.58 11.78
C SER A 32 21.72 -10.59 12.56
N ALA A 33 21.03 -11.07 13.60
CA ALA A 33 20.20 -10.29 14.53
C ALA A 33 19.17 -9.39 13.83
N ASP A 34 17.96 -9.90 13.71
CA ASP A 34 16.83 -9.23 13.08
C ASP A 34 15.84 -8.79 14.17
N ALA A 35 15.77 -7.48 14.43
CA ALA A 35 14.83 -6.92 15.38
C ALA A 35 13.95 -5.88 14.71
N TRP A 36 12.64 -6.03 14.91
CA TRP A 36 11.62 -5.09 14.44
C TRP A 36 10.98 -4.40 15.63
N ASP A 37 10.91 -3.08 15.53
CA ASP A 37 10.08 -2.27 16.40
C ASP A 37 9.02 -1.57 15.55
N PHE A 38 7.76 -1.76 15.92
CA PHE A 38 6.62 -1.16 15.25
C PHE A 38 6.07 -0.05 16.13
N ASP A 39 5.89 1.15 15.58
CA ASP A 39 5.25 2.22 16.30
C ASP A 39 3.78 1.85 16.54
N ARG A 40 3.48 1.45 17.78
CA ARG A 40 2.15 1.01 18.22
C ARG A 40 1.11 2.15 18.19
N LEU A 41 1.55 3.40 18.07
CA LEU A 41 0.70 4.57 17.90
C LEU A 41 0.51 4.96 16.43
N SER A 42 1.22 4.29 15.50
CA SER A 42 0.94 4.40 14.07
C SER A 42 -0.28 3.53 13.72
N ALA A 43 -1.49 4.08 13.88
CA ALA A 43 -2.67 3.89 13.02
C ALA A 43 -4.00 4.07 13.76
N ASP A 44 -4.64 5.21 13.55
CA ASP A 44 -6.09 5.15 13.27
C ASP A 44 -6.23 4.87 11.76
N PRO A 45 -7.11 3.94 11.33
CA PRO A 45 -7.41 3.76 9.92
C PRO A 45 -8.01 5.06 9.38
N ILE A 46 -7.26 5.75 8.52
CA ILE A 46 -7.75 6.92 7.80
C ILE A 46 -8.44 6.39 6.54
N ALA A 47 -9.59 6.97 6.18
CA ALA A 47 -10.19 6.70 4.87
C ALA A 47 -9.12 6.95 3.79
N GLY A 48 -8.86 5.95 2.93
CA GLY A 48 -7.83 6.08 1.90
C GLY A 48 -8.13 7.32 1.05
N GLU A 49 -7.12 8.17 0.85
CA GLU A 49 -7.25 9.23 -0.14
C GLU A 49 -7.34 8.57 -1.52
N PRO A 50 -8.21 9.07 -2.42
CA PRO A 50 -8.30 8.60 -3.80
C PRO A 50 -6.90 8.63 -4.45
N GLY A 51 -6.49 7.51 -5.02
CA GLY A 51 -5.16 7.38 -5.63
C GLY A 51 -5.08 8.13 -6.96
N PRO A 52 -3.86 8.46 -7.44
CA PRO A 52 -3.66 8.99 -8.79
C PRO A 52 -4.05 7.98 -9.90
N GLU A 53 -4.23 6.71 -9.53
CA GLU A 53 -4.67 5.58 -10.36
C GLU A 53 -6.19 5.34 -10.27
N ASP A 54 -6.94 6.14 -9.49
CA ASP A 54 -8.39 5.97 -9.36
C ASP A 54 -8.98 5.98 -10.76
N ALA A 55 -9.43 4.79 -11.19
CA ALA A 55 -9.88 4.60 -12.55
C ALA A 55 -10.97 5.63 -12.84
N VAL A 56 -10.87 6.31 -13.97
CA VAL A 56 -11.92 7.19 -14.44
C VAL A 56 -12.43 6.61 -15.75
N ASP A 57 -13.75 6.52 -15.85
CA ASP A 57 -14.41 6.37 -17.13
C ASP A 57 -14.80 7.77 -17.62
N GLU A 58 -14.25 8.14 -18.77
CA GLU A 58 -14.62 9.33 -19.52
C GLU A 58 -15.54 8.90 -20.66
N LEU A 59 -16.82 9.26 -20.55
CA LEU A 59 -17.87 8.89 -21.49
C LEU A 59 -18.34 10.14 -22.24
N VAL A 60 -18.63 10.03 -23.53
CA VAL A 60 -19.18 11.16 -24.30
C VAL A 60 -20.55 11.55 -23.73
N PHE A 61 -20.77 12.84 -23.56
CA PHE A 61 -22.02 13.41 -23.05
C PHE A 61 -22.63 14.35 -24.08
N ASP A 62 -23.86 14.07 -24.48
CA ASP A 62 -24.65 14.97 -25.32
C ASP A 62 -25.63 15.76 -24.42
N PRO A 63 -25.47 17.08 -24.27
CA PRO A 63 -26.38 17.88 -23.45
C PRO A 63 -27.81 17.93 -24.01
N THR A 64 -28.02 17.64 -25.28
CA THR A 64 -29.35 17.56 -25.93
C THR A 64 -30.00 16.19 -25.78
N ALA A 65 -29.20 15.16 -25.50
CA ALA A 65 -29.63 13.79 -25.23
C ALA A 65 -29.05 13.28 -23.90
N ALA A 66 -29.14 14.10 -22.86
CA ALA A 66 -28.44 13.90 -21.58
C ALA A 66 -28.80 12.58 -20.87
N ALA A 67 -29.95 11.99 -21.17
CA ALA A 67 -30.49 10.85 -20.44
C ALA A 67 -29.60 9.59 -20.48
N GLY A 68 -28.86 9.38 -21.57
CA GLY A 68 -28.21 8.10 -21.84
C GLY A 68 -29.17 7.08 -22.48
N PRO A 69 -28.78 5.80 -22.58
CA PRO A 69 -28.00 5.06 -21.58
C PRO A 69 -26.48 5.25 -21.70
N TYR A 70 -25.80 5.18 -20.56
CA TYR A 70 -24.35 5.19 -20.46
C TYR A 70 -23.87 3.83 -19.96
N ALA A 71 -22.87 3.28 -20.64
CA ALA A 71 -22.20 2.06 -20.23
C ALA A 71 -20.77 2.38 -19.78
N LEU A 72 -20.39 1.84 -18.64
CA LEU A 72 -19.01 1.88 -18.17
C LEU A 72 -18.13 1.08 -19.13
N THR A 73 -16.97 1.64 -19.47
CA THR A 73 -15.99 0.96 -20.31
C THR A 73 -15.13 -0.02 -19.51
N ARG A 74 -15.17 0.11 -18.18
CA ARG A 74 -14.47 -0.77 -17.24
C ARG A 74 -15.45 -1.66 -16.48
N PRO A 75 -15.01 -2.86 -16.06
CA PRO A 75 -15.76 -3.68 -15.12
C PRO A 75 -16.14 -2.84 -13.89
N PRO A 76 -17.42 -2.81 -13.47
CA PRO A 76 -17.87 -1.95 -12.40
C PRO A 76 -17.19 -2.35 -11.08
N CYS A 77 -16.38 -1.45 -10.52
CA CYS A 77 -15.83 -1.65 -9.17
C CYS A 77 -16.93 -1.49 -8.11
N PRO A 78 -16.90 -2.29 -7.05
CA PRO A 78 -17.80 -2.12 -5.91
C PRO A 78 -17.49 -0.82 -5.16
N GLY A 79 -18.54 -0.06 -4.80
CA GLY A 79 -18.41 1.21 -4.08
C GLY A 79 -19.32 2.31 -4.63
N GLN A 80 -19.35 3.45 -3.93
CA GLN A 80 -20.13 4.60 -4.38
C GLN A 80 -19.42 5.29 -5.55
N LYS A 81 -20.00 5.19 -6.74
CA LYS A 81 -19.54 5.88 -7.95
C LYS A 81 -20.00 7.34 -7.91
N ARG A 82 -19.13 8.28 -8.23
CA ARG A 82 -19.45 9.70 -8.39
C ARG A 82 -19.40 10.05 -9.87
N VAL A 83 -20.47 10.65 -10.37
CA VAL A 83 -20.55 11.08 -11.78
C VAL A 83 -20.45 12.60 -11.84
N TYR A 84 -19.56 13.10 -12.69
CA TYR A 84 -19.35 14.53 -12.93
C TYR A 84 -19.66 14.84 -14.39
N LEU A 85 -20.19 16.03 -14.64
CA LEU A 85 -20.16 16.67 -15.95
C LEU A 85 -18.80 17.33 -16.13
N ARG A 86 -18.12 17.05 -17.24
CA ARG A 86 -16.85 17.65 -17.62
C ARG A 86 -17.05 18.58 -18.81
N SER A 87 -16.50 19.80 -18.71
CA SER A 87 -16.48 20.75 -19.80
C SER A 87 -15.23 20.59 -20.66
N THR A 88 -15.28 21.11 -21.88
CA THR A 88 -14.13 21.17 -22.80
C THR A 88 -12.94 21.92 -22.18
N GLY A 89 -13.19 22.87 -21.27
CA GLY A 89 -12.18 23.60 -20.50
C GLY A 89 -11.65 22.86 -19.27
N GLY A 90 -12.10 21.62 -19.02
CA GLY A 90 -11.66 20.79 -17.90
C GLY A 90 -12.38 21.03 -16.57
N ALA A 91 -13.44 21.85 -16.54
CA ALA A 91 -14.22 22.05 -15.32
C ALA A 91 -15.06 20.82 -15.01
N LEU A 92 -15.10 20.41 -13.74
CA LEU A 92 -15.88 19.28 -13.25
C LEU A 92 -17.03 19.76 -12.37
N VAL A 93 -18.25 19.32 -12.67
CA VAL A 93 -19.45 19.61 -11.89
C VAL A 93 -20.14 18.32 -11.48
N ALA A 94 -20.23 18.05 -10.19
CA ALA A 94 -20.83 16.82 -9.67
C ALA A 94 -22.34 16.72 -10.01
N LEU A 95 -22.78 15.55 -10.44
CA LEU A 95 -24.19 15.16 -10.46
C LEU A 95 -24.58 14.65 -9.07
N ARG A 96 -25.81 14.98 -8.63
CA ARG A 96 -26.36 14.46 -7.39
C ARG A 96 -26.71 12.98 -7.56
N ASN A 97 -26.76 12.22 -6.47
CA ASN A 97 -27.20 10.83 -6.50
C ASN A 97 -28.61 10.68 -7.10
N SER A 98 -29.50 11.65 -6.90
CA SER A 98 -30.85 11.66 -7.50
C SER A 98 -30.86 11.90 -9.00
N GLU A 99 -29.76 12.40 -9.56
CA GLU A 99 -29.61 12.69 -10.99
C GLU A 99 -28.91 11.53 -11.73
N VAL A 100 -28.58 10.44 -11.05
CA VAL A 100 -27.91 9.28 -11.62
C VAL A 100 -28.70 8.03 -11.23
N VAL A 101 -29.24 7.33 -12.23
CA VAL A 101 -30.04 6.13 -12.03
C VAL A 101 -29.24 4.94 -12.55
N TRP A 102 -28.71 4.14 -11.62
CA TRP A 102 -28.01 2.89 -11.95
C TRP A 102 -29.00 1.80 -12.32
N ASP A 103 -28.69 1.02 -13.35
CA ASP A 103 -29.49 -0.15 -13.70
C ASP A 103 -29.28 -1.25 -12.65
N VAL A 104 -30.39 -1.82 -12.19
CA VAL A 104 -30.40 -2.90 -11.18
C VAL A 104 -30.08 -4.25 -11.82
N ALA A 105 -30.38 -4.43 -13.10
CA ALA A 105 -30.09 -5.64 -13.87
C ALA A 105 -28.65 -5.65 -14.41
N ASP A 106 -28.04 -4.47 -14.61
CA ASP A 106 -26.68 -4.31 -15.12
C ASP A 106 -25.89 -3.24 -14.34
N ALA A 107 -24.96 -3.69 -13.48
CA ALA A 107 -24.13 -2.81 -12.67
C ALA A 107 -23.15 -1.94 -13.48
N ALA A 108 -22.96 -2.23 -14.78
CA ALA A 108 -22.15 -1.44 -15.70
C ALA A 108 -22.94 -0.34 -16.40
N SER A 109 -24.26 -0.28 -16.23
CA SER A 109 -25.14 0.65 -16.95
C SER A 109 -25.81 1.67 -16.02
N PHE A 110 -25.97 2.89 -16.51
CA PHE A 110 -26.71 3.95 -15.82
C PHE A 110 -27.30 4.98 -16.77
N SER A 111 -28.25 5.75 -16.26
CA SER A 111 -28.85 6.91 -16.94
C SER A 111 -28.65 8.17 -16.10
N VAL A 112 -28.62 9.33 -16.75
CA VAL A 112 -28.55 10.62 -16.07
C VAL A 112 -29.92 11.30 -16.16
N VAL A 113 -30.43 11.79 -15.04
CA VAL A 113 -31.69 12.53 -14.99
C VAL A 113 -31.36 13.91 -14.42
N PRO A 114 -30.97 14.88 -15.27
CA PRO A 114 -30.59 16.20 -14.80
C PRO A 114 -31.72 16.85 -13.98
N ALA A 115 -31.36 17.49 -12.88
CA ALA A 115 -32.31 18.25 -12.09
C ALA A 115 -32.94 19.38 -12.94
N VAL A 116 -34.20 19.68 -12.66
CA VAL A 116 -34.94 20.76 -13.34
C VAL A 116 -34.16 22.07 -13.21
N GLY A 117 -33.89 22.72 -14.34
CA GLY A 117 -33.16 23.99 -14.40
C GLY A 117 -31.63 23.87 -14.34
N ARG A 118 -31.06 22.65 -14.30
CA ARG A 118 -29.61 22.46 -14.41
C ARG A 118 -29.13 22.88 -15.80
N VAL A 119 -28.09 23.72 -15.85
CA VAL A 119 -27.45 24.14 -17.10
C VAL A 119 -26.50 23.03 -17.56
N LEU A 120 -26.71 22.52 -18.78
CA LEU A 120 -25.92 21.45 -19.37
C LEU A 120 -25.05 21.91 -20.56
N SER A 121 -25.28 23.13 -21.05
CA SER A 121 -24.49 23.70 -22.15
C SER A 121 -23.03 23.88 -21.74
N GLY A 122 -22.11 23.42 -22.59
CA GLY A 122 -20.66 23.52 -22.35
C GLY A 122 -20.04 22.29 -21.68
N PHE A 123 -20.84 21.26 -21.38
CA PHE A 123 -20.35 19.95 -20.97
C PHE A 123 -20.44 18.97 -22.15
N ASP A 124 -19.37 18.21 -22.37
CA ASP A 124 -19.22 17.27 -23.49
C ASP A 124 -18.82 15.86 -23.05
N HIS A 125 -18.46 15.67 -21.78
CA HIS A 125 -18.14 14.36 -21.21
C HIS A 125 -18.78 14.15 -19.83
N LEU A 126 -19.05 12.89 -19.51
CA LEU A 126 -19.26 12.40 -18.15
C LEU A 126 -17.96 11.80 -17.63
N HIS A 127 -17.63 12.15 -16.41
CA HIS A 127 -16.52 11.60 -15.65
C HIS A 127 -17.09 10.73 -14.54
N VAL A 128 -16.95 9.42 -14.66
CA VAL A 128 -17.32 8.48 -13.59
C VAL A 128 -16.08 8.15 -12.79
N MET A 129 -16.04 8.63 -11.55
CA MET A 129 -15.02 8.29 -10.58
C MET A 129 -15.54 7.17 -9.68
N TYR A 130 -14.83 6.05 -9.61
CA TYR A 130 -15.12 5.00 -8.64
C TYR A 130 -14.57 5.49 -7.29
N GLY A 131 -15.45 5.96 -6.39
CA GLY A 131 -15.02 6.58 -5.14
C GLY A 131 -14.32 5.60 -4.21
N VAL A 132 -13.21 6.05 -3.62
CA VAL A 132 -12.43 5.46 -2.49
C VAL A 132 -12.61 3.95 -2.35
N VAL A 133 -11.80 3.23 -3.11
CA VAL A 133 -11.83 1.76 -3.18
C VAL A 133 -10.94 1.13 -2.11
N ALA A 134 -10.25 1.90 -1.27
CA ALA A 134 -9.32 1.35 -0.29
C ALA A 134 -9.37 1.99 1.10
N ALA A 135 -9.26 1.15 2.14
CA ALA A 135 -8.82 1.59 3.46
C ALA A 135 -7.30 1.49 3.48
N ALA A 136 -6.62 2.62 3.72
CA ALA A 136 -5.16 2.66 3.81
C ALA A 136 -4.73 2.89 5.26
N THR A 137 -3.71 2.17 5.70
CA THR A 137 -3.01 2.46 6.95
C THR A 137 -1.52 2.61 6.65
N ARG A 138 -0.87 3.50 7.39
CA ARG A 138 0.58 3.69 7.32
C ARG A 138 1.17 3.22 8.62
N LEU A 139 1.99 2.18 8.53
CA LEU A 139 2.77 1.66 9.62
C LEU A 139 4.18 2.22 9.54
N LYS A 140 4.63 2.80 10.65
CA LYS A 140 6.05 3.16 10.81
C LYS A 140 6.73 2.07 11.62
N SER A 141 7.89 1.65 11.14
CA SER A 141 8.70 0.63 11.81
C SER A 141 10.17 1.00 11.76
N SER A 142 10.90 0.61 12.79
CA SER A 142 12.36 0.60 12.81
C SER A 142 12.84 -0.83 12.72
N HIS A 143 13.77 -1.06 11.80
CA HIS A 143 14.38 -2.36 11.56
C HIS A 143 15.87 -2.29 11.86
N LYS A 144 16.33 -3.14 12.79
CA LYS A 144 17.75 -3.23 13.17
C LYS A 144 18.32 -4.55 12.67
N LEU A 145 19.47 -4.45 12.00
CA LEU A 145 20.17 -5.56 11.39
C LEU A 145 21.66 -5.48 11.69
N ALA A 146 22.32 -6.58 12.00
CA ALA A 146 23.78 -6.62 12.10
C ALA A 146 24.39 -7.24 10.83
N LEU A 147 25.22 -6.47 10.14
CA LEU A 147 26.09 -6.94 9.06
C LEU A 147 27.45 -7.31 9.63
N GLN A 148 27.94 -8.48 9.28
CA GLN A 148 29.23 -8.98 9.70
C GLN A 148 30.11 -9.15 8.47
N ILE A 149 31.36 -8.70 8.59
CA ILE A 149 32.40 -8.84 7.57
C ILE A 149 33.54 -9.62 8.20
N ALA A 150 33.94 -10.71 7.56
CA ALA A 150 35.06 -11.55 7.99
C ALA A 150 35.97 -11.90 6.81
N ALA A 151 37.28 -11.89 7.02
CA ALA A 151 38.29 -12.25 6.01
C ALA A 151 39.25 -13.31 6.58
N GLY A 152 40.36 -13.60 5.90
CA GLY A 152 41.33 -14.60 6.35
C GLY A 152 42.18 -14.19 7.55
N ASP A 153 42.31 -12.88 7.81
CA ASP A 153 43.14 -12.31 8.86
C ASP A 153 42.60 -10.94 9.30
N ALA A 154 43.10 -10.42 10.42
CA ALA A 154 42.62 -9.18 11.03
C ALA A 154 42.85 -7.93 10.17
N GLU A 155 43.97 -7.85 9.44
CA GLU A 155 44.30 -6.71 8.59
C GLU A 155 43.38 -6.67 7.36
N SER A 156 43.21 -7.82 6.71
CA SER A 156 42.27 -8.01 5.61
C SER A 156 40.83 -7.71 6.01
N THR A 157 40.42 -8.14 7.21
CA THR A 157 39.08 -7.84 7.75
C THR A 157 38.91 -6.34 7.97
N GLU A 158 39.87 -5.66 8.59
CA GLU A 158 39.79 -4.22 8.86
C GLU A 158 39.72 -3.41 7.56
N ARG A 159 40.52 -3.80 6.56
CA ARG A 159 40.50 -3.19 5.23
C ARG A 159 39.16 -3.40 4.53
N ALA A 160 38.66 -4.64 4.50
CA ALA A 160 37.38 -4.97 3.89
C ALA A 160 36.23 -4.22 4.58
N PHE A 161 36.24 -4.17 5.91
CA PHE A 161 35.26 -3.47 6.72
C PHE A 161 35.24 -1.96 6.44
N THR A 162 36.40 -1.31 6.48
CA THR A 162 36.52 0.15 6.28
C THR A 162 36.05 0.55 4.88
N LEU A 163 36.46 -0.20 3.85
CA LEU A 163 36.06 0.07 2.47
C LEU A 163 34.59 -0.25 2.22
N ALA A 164 34.06 -1.32 2.80
CA ALA A 164 32.64 -1.63 2.74
C ALA A 164 31.80 -0.51 3.37
N LEU A 165 32.17 -0.04 4.57
CA LEU A 165 31.48 1.07 5.22
C LEU A 165 31.48 2.33 4.34
N ALA A 166 32.63 2.68 3.75
CA ALA A 166 32.73 3.82 2.85
C ALA A 166 31.80 3.67 1.64
N VAL A 167 31.80 2.51 0.98
CA VAL A 167 30.91 2.21 -0.16
C VAL A 167 29.44 2.29 0.23
N LEU A 168 29.05 1.73 1.38
CA LEU A 168 27.68 1.76 1.87
C LEU A 168 27.19 3.17 2.19
N VAL A 169 28.05 4.00 2.81
CA VAL A 169 27.73 5.39 3.13
C VAL A 169 27.60 6.23 1.86
N ILE A 170 28.52 6.08 0.90
CA ILE A 170 28.50 6.81 -0.38
C ILE A 170 27.26 6.45 -1.20
N ASN A 171 26.85 5.18 -1.19
CA ASN A 171 25.74 4.67 -2.00
C ASN A 171 24.41 4.55 -1.23
N ARG A 172 24.28 5.23 -0.08
CA ARG A 172 23.09 5.14 0.79
C ARG A 172 21.79 5.35 0.03
N GLU A 173 21.71 6.40 -0.79
CA GLU A 173 20.51 6.73 -1.57
C GLU A 173 20.13 5.65 -2.59
N ALA A 174 21.13 5.00 -3.21
CA ALA A 174 20.88 3.89 -4.13
C ALA A 174 20.35 2.67 -3.38
N LEU A 175 20.87 2.39 -2.18
CA LEU A 175 20.40 1.31 -1.32
C LEU A 175 18.96 1.55 -0.83
N LEU A 176 18.60 2.78 -0.45
CA LEU A 176 17.24 3.14 -0.06
C LEU A 176 16.23 2.85 -1.18
N ARG A 177 16.57 3.25 -2.42
CA ARG A 177 15.73 2.96 -3.59
C ARG A 177 15.63 1.46 -3.88
N ALA A 178 16.76 0.75 -3.87
CA ALA A 178 16.80 -0.69 -4.13
C ALA A 178 16.07 -1.54 -3.08
N ALA A 179 15.93 -1.03 -1.85
CA ALA A 179 15.24 -1.70 -0.76
C ALA A 179 13.72 -1.47 -0.74
N SER A 180 13.20 -0.59 -1.60
CA SER A 180 11.77 -0.34 -1.74
C SER A 180 11.07 -1.54 -2.38
N PHE A 181 9.82 -1.80 -2.00
CA PHE A 181 9.05 -2.91 -2.54
C PHE A 181 7.57 -2.56 -2.67
N SER A 182 6.92 -3.22 -3.64
CA SER A 182 5.47 -3.25 -3.76
C SER A 182 5.04 -4.71 -3.85
N ARG A 183 4.00 -5.08 -3.11
CA ARG A 183 3.45 -6.44 -3.12
C ARG A 183 1.94 -6.40 -3.08
N THR A 184 1.32 -7.17 -3.96
CA THR A 184 -0.14 -7.35 -3.99
C THR A 184 -0.47 -8.79 -3.59
N ALA A 185 -1.38 -8.98 -2.63
CA ALA A 185 -1.87 -10.29 -2.22
C ALA A 185 -3.32 -10.21 -1.73
N SER A 186 -4.20 -11.04 -2.28
CA SER A 186 -5.57 -11.24 -1.78
C SER A 186 -6.38 -9.94 -1.57
N GLY A 187 -6.26 -8.96 -2.48
CA GLY A 187 -6.95 -7.67 -2.39
C GLY A 187 -6.28 -6.63 -1.48
N TYR A 188 -5.10 -6.95 -0.93
CA TYR A 188 -4.24 -6.00 -0.23
C TYR A 188 -3.05 -5.60 -1.10
N GLN A 189 -2.71 -4.33 -1.08
CA GLN A 189 -1.47 -3.79 -1.61
C GLN A 189 -0.60 -3.31 -0.45
N ALA A 190 0.67 -3.69 -0.48
CA ALA A 190 1.65 -3.31 0.50
C ALA A 190 2.82 -2.64 -0.21
N ASP A 191 2.96 -1.33 -0.02
CA ASP A 191 4.07 -0.55 -0.51
C ASP A 191 4.98 -0.18 0.67
N GLY A 192 6.22 -0.64 0.63
CA GLY A 192 7.20 -0.32 1.67
C GLY A 192 8.35 0.49 1.09
N MET A 193 8.71 1.55 1.80
CA MET A 193 9.91 2.32 1.50
C MET A 193 10.80 2.43 2.73
N VAL A 194 12.12 2.44 2.50
CA VAL A 194 13.09 2.78 3.53
C VAL A 194 13.31 4.29 3.47
N LYS A 195 13.01 4.99 4.56
CA LYS A 195 13.17 6.45 4.68
C LYS A 195 14.58 6.83 5.08
N THR A 196 15.12 6.08 6.03
CA THR A 196 16.40 6.38 6.66
C THR A 196 17.20 5.10 6.75
N LEU A 197 18.49 5.15 6.44
CA LEU A 197 19.43 4.05 6.65
C LEU A 197 20.68 4.58 7.37
N ARG A 198 20.88 4.12 8.60
CA ARG A 198 22.01 4.49 9.46
C ARG A 198 22.96 3.31 9.60
N PHE A 199 24.24 3.63 9.67
CA PHE A 199 25.31 2.66 9.86
C PHE A 199 26.09 3.07 11.11
N THR A 200 26.21 2.17 12.08
CA THR A 200 26.99 2.37 13.30
C THR A 200 27.94 1.20 13.49
N SER A 201 29.20 1.48 13.80
CA SER A 201 30.16 0.41 14.09
C SER A 201 29.72 -0.35 15.34
N GLY A 202 29.58 -1.67 15.23
CA GLY A 202 29.35 -2.56 16.36
C GLY A 202 30.66 -3.04 16.97
N SER A 203 30.62 -3.50 18.21
CA SER A 203 31.74 -4.22 18.81
C SER A 203 31.81 -5.65 18.23
N SER A 204 33.01 -6.12 17.94
CA SER A 204 33.28 -7.53 17.62
C SER A 204 34.39 -8.02 18.56
N PRO A 205 34.17 -9.10 19.32
CA PRO A 205 35.21 -9.67 20.17
C PRO A 205 36.27 -10.45 19.37
N ASP A 206 35.97 -10.86 18.13
CA ASP A 206 36.88 -11.60 17.26
C ASP A 206 37.68 -10.63 16.36
N PRO A 207 39.02 -10.68 16.37
CA PRO A 207 39.86 -9.80 15.55
C PRO A 207 39.67 -10.01 14.04
N VAL A 208 39.24 -11.19 13.59
CA VAL A 208 39.04 -11.55 12.18
C VAL A 208 37.60 -11.26 11.71
N GLN A 209 36.76 -10.73 12.59
CA GLN A 209 35.39 -10.35 12.27
C GLN A 209 35.12 -8.90 12.70
N ARG A 210 34.34 -8.18 11.90
CA ARG A 210 33.80 -6.86 12.26
C ARG A 210 32.31 -6.84 12.06
N THR A 211 31.63 -6.11 12.94
CA THR A 211 30.18 -5.96 12.91
C THR A 211 29.81 -4.52 12.65
N LEU A 212 28.90 -4.30 11.71
CA LEU A 212 28.24 -3.05 11.45
C LEU A 212 26.78 -3.19 11.84
N ALA A 213 26.30 -2.36 12.76
CA ALA A 213 24.88 -2.23 13.02
C ALA A 213 24.25 -1.33 11.95
N LEU A 214 23.19 -1.83 11.35
CA LEU A 214 22.33 -1.12 10.42
C LEU A 214 21.01 -0.85 11.10
N GLU A 215 20.55 0.39 11.02
CA GLU A 215 19.21 0.77 11.44
C GLU A 215 18.49 1.40 10.25
N ALA A 216 17.37 0.80 9.88
CA ALA A 216 16.53 1.22 8.78
C ALA A 216 15.17 1.70 9.33
N GLU A 217 14.82 2.95 9.06
CA GLU A 217 13.46 3.43 9.31
C GLU A 217 12.60 3.16 8.07
N VAL A 218 11.47 2.51 8.29
CA VAL A 218 10.67 1.88 7.25
C VAL A 218 9.25 2.37 7.39
N GLU A 219 8.71 2.90 6.30
CA GLU A 219 7.31 3.25 6.20
C GLU A 219 6.64 2.23 5.29
N VAL A 220 5.62 1.55 5.81
CA VAL A 220 4.79 0.60 5.06
C VAL A 220 3.40 1.19 4.94
N ARG A 221 2.97 1.43 3.70
CA ARG A 221 1.60 1.72 3.35
C ARG A 221 0.91 0.40 3.02
N LEU A 222 -0.09 0.04 3.83
CA LEU A 222 -0.96 -1.08 3.59
C LEU A 222 -2.30 -0.55 3.11
N GLU A 223 -2.73 -1.00 1.96
CA GLU A 223 -4.02 -0.67 1.38
C GLU A 223 -4.84 -1.94 1.26
N ARG A 224 -6.09 -1.88 1.71
CA ARG A 224 -7.06 -2.95 1.51
C ARG A 224 -8.13 -2.44 0.56
N LEU A 225 -8.31 -3.13 -0.55
CA LEU A 225 -9.44 -2.88 -1.44
C LEU A 225 -10.74 -3.33 -0.75
N ILE A 226 -11.76 -2.47 -0.77
CA ILE A 226 -13.08 -2.69 -0.17
C ILE A 226 -13.85 -3.70 -1.04
N GLY A 227 -14.34 -4.78 -0.43
CA GLY A 227 -15.11 -5.83 -1.13
C GLY A 227 -16.56 -5.42 -1.43
N GLU A 228 -17.25 -6.20 -2.28
CA GLU A 228 -18.61 -5.93 -2.79
C GLU A 228 -19.67 -5.64 -1.72
N GLU A 229 -19.58 -6.27 -0.54
CA GLU A 229 -20.53 -6.09 0.56
C GLU A 229 -20.13 -4.98 1.55
N GLU A 230 -18.97 -4.35 1.35
CA GLU A 230 -18.38 -3.44 2.32
C GLU A 230 -18.67 -1.95 2.11
N GLY A 231 -19.31 -1.60 1.00
CA GLY A 231 -19.73 -0.24 0.65
C GLY A 231 -21.12 0.20 1.14
N ARG A 232 -21.79 -0.57 2.01
CA ARG A 232 -23.05 -0.12 2.65
C ARG A 232 -22.74 0.80 3.83
N SER A 233 -23.58 1.82 4.03
CA SER A 233 -23.40 2.87 5.05
C SER A 233 -23.01 2.29 6.42
N ILE A 234 -22.04 2.95 7.05
CA ILE A 234 -21.42 2.57 8.35
C ILE A 234 -22.46 2.40 9.47
N GLU A 235 -23.65 2.99 9.34
CA GLU A 235 -24.77 2.83 10.27
C GLU A 235 -25.24 1.38 10.45
N ALA A 236 -25.02 0.49 9.47
CA ALA A 236 -25.37 -0.93 9.57
C ALA A 236 -24.28 -1.80 10.19
N ARG A 237 -23.08 -1.26 10.45
CA ARG A 237 -21.89 -2.02 10.88
C ARG A 237 -21.55 -1.90 12.37
N LEU A 238 -22.46 -1.37 13.18
CA LEU A 238 -22.35 -1.46 14.64
C LEU A 238 -22.84 -2.84 15.12
N SER A 239 -21.98 -3.85 14.94
CA SER A 239 -21.79 -5.06 15.79
C SER A 239 -21.30 -6.23 14.94
N PRO A 240 -20.01 -6.59 14.97
CA PRO A 240 -19.58 -7.90 14.48
C PRO A 240 -20.16 -8.96 15.41
N GLY A 241 -21.10 -9.78 14.92
CA GLY A 241 -21.53 -11.00 15.63
C GLY A 241 -23.02 -11.22 15.88
N ARG A 242 -23.96 -10.50 15.24
CA ARG A 242 -25.39 -10.84 15.34
C ARG A 242 -25.95 -11.23 13.97
N GLU A 243 -26.02 -12.53 13.71
CA GLU A 243 -26.86 -13.06 12.63
C GLU A 243 -28.31 -12.59 12.86
N VAL A 244 -28.85 -11.87 11.88
CA VAL A 244 -30.25 -11.48 11.87
C VAL A 244 -31.09 -12.71 11.54
N GLY A 245 -31.59 -13.38 12.58
CA GLY A 245 -32.83 -14.12 12.53
C GLY A 245 -32.78 -15.54 11.96
N ARG A 246 -32.32 -16.49 12.77
CA ARG A 246 -32.94 -17.82 12.80
C ARG A 246 -33.50 -18.07 14.20
N LYS A 247 -34.82 -18.00 14.34
CA LYS A 247 -35.55 -18.39 15.55
C LYS A 247 -35.23 -19.86 15.86
N THR A 248 -34.38 -20.12 16.85
CA THR A 248 -34.38 -21.40 17.54
C THR A 248 -35.48 -21.33 18.58
N THR A 249 -36.63 -21.91 18.27
CA THR A 249 -37.66 -22.25 19.27
C THR A 249 -37.02 -23.20 20.26
N VAL A 250 -36.71 -22.71 21.46
CA VAL A 250 -36.45 -23.56 22.62
C VAL A 250 -37.62 -23.34 23.56
N SER A 251 -38.53 -24.30 23.54
CA SER A 251 -39.53 -24.51 24.58
C SER A 251 -38.77 -24.92 25.83
N ASP A 252 -38.78 -24.09 26.87
CA ASP A 252 -38.37 -24.55 28.20
C ASP A 252 -39.38 -24.09 29.24
N THR A 253 -40.16 -25.07 29.67
CA THR A 253 -41.09 -25.05 30.79
C THR A 253 -40.27 -24.99 32.08
N PRO A 254 -40.52 -24.08 33.03
CA PRO A 254 -39.79 -24.08 34.29
C PRO A 254 -40.27 -25.23 35.19
N PRO A 255 -39.38 -25.96 35.90
CA PRO A 255 -39.81 -26.87 36.94
C PRO A 255 -40.19 -26.07 38.19
N ARG A 256 -41.38 -26.36 38.74
CA ARG A 256 -41.81 -25.92 40.06
C ARG A 256 -40.87 -26.51 41.12
N GLN A 257 -40.31 -25.67 41.97
CA GLN A 257 -39.76 -26.09 43.26
C GLN A 257 -40.91 -26.18 44.28
N SER A 258 -40.97 -27.31 44.97
CA SER A 258 -41.64 -27.55 46.25
C SER A 258 -40.63 -28.15 47.20
#